data_AF-A0A7S4RJN6-F1
#
_entry.id   AF-A0A7S4RJN6-F1
#
_cell.length_a   1.000
_cell.length_b   1.000
_cell.length_c   1.000
_cell.angle_alpha   90.00
_cell.angle_beta   90.00
_cell.angle_gamma   90.00
#
_symmetry.space_group_name_H-M   'P 1'
#
loop_
_entity.id
_entity.type
_entity.pdbx_description
1 polymer ?
#
loop_
_entity_poly.entity_id
_entity_poly.type
_entity_poly.pdbx_seq_one_letter_code
_entity_poly.pdbx_strand_id
1 'polypeptide(L)'
;CSITGPGKHFHISGAQSKVTVSGIKFIEATETAVYMESYAGEATLCYCFFIGNEQTNGSQGASIFARQYTFLYVHFCIFMENEAKKGSAIFSVGLAEISYSEFIENEGNVAFIRGDSVISYSTFSGNTANEIGVIFGQKGFSLSLAGNTFTKNIAQDGLIVIAGSHDQTTNEVAFVDYGGNEVLLNAGGDCDEGIYDRSDKKCIELLTETISPDFLGTTLSPTSSPTTPPTQSPSKAPTASPTQSPSKAPTASPTQSPSKAPT
;
A
#
# COMPACT_ATOMS: atom_id res chain seq x y z
N CYS A 1 4.98 -4.12 -15.92
CA CYS A 1 3.85 -4.98 -16.35
C CYS A 1 2.55 -4.31 -15.89
N SER A 2 1.42 -4.52 -16.56
CA SER A 2 0.13 -3.91 -16.18
C SER A 2 -0.93 -4.98 -16.02
N ILE A 3 -1.76 -4.84 -14.99
CA ILE A 3 -3.02 -5.56 -14.78
C ILE A 3 -4.11 -4.50 -14.84
N THR A 4 -5.09 -4.71 -15.73
CA THR A 4 -6.13 -3.72 -16.03
C THR A 4 -7.49 -4.39 -16.06
N GLY A 5 -8.50 -3.69 -15.54
CA GLY A 5 -9.89 -4.12 -15.62
C GLY A 5 -10.49 -4.44 -14.25
N PRO A 6 -11.78 -4.83 -14.23
CA PRO A 6 -12.57 -4.89 -13.00
C PRO A 6 -12.18 -6.06 -12.09
N GLY A 7 -12.69 -6.01 -10.86
CA GLY A 7 -12.46 -7.03 -9.82
C GLY A 7 -11.13 -6.85 -9.08
N LYS A 8 -10.73 -7.88 -8.33
CA LYS A 8 -9.43 -7.93 -7.65
C LYS A 8 -8.34 -8.31 -8.64
N HIS A 9 -7.18 -7.67 -8.57
CA HIS A 9 -6.04 -8.03 -9.41
C HIS A 9 -5.13 -9.06 -8.75
N PHE A 10 -4.90 -8.91 -7.44
CA PHE A 10 -4.00 -9.75 -6.69
C PHE A 10 -4.63 -10.14 -5.35
N HIS A 11 -4.73 -11.44 -5.10
CA HIS A 11 -5.24 -11.98 -3.85
C HIS A 11 -4.13 -12.79 -3.17
N ILE A 12 -3.66 -12.30 -2.02
CA ILE A 12 -2.65 -12.95 -1.18
C ILE A 12 -3.37 -13.74 -0.09
N SER A 13 -3.30 -15.06 -0.19
CA SER A 13 -3.88 -16.01 0.76
C SER A 13 -2.86 -17.06 1.21
N GLY A 14 -3.12 -17.70 2.35
CA GLY A 14 -2.19 -18.58 3.07
C GLY A 14 -1.51 -17.91 4.26
N ALA A 15 -1.58 -18.55 5.43
CA ALA A 15 -0.84 -18.12 6.61
C ALA A 15 0.68 -18.15 6.33
N GLN A 16 1.41 -17.14 6.80
CA GLN A 16 2.86 -17.00 6.59
C GLN A 16 3.29 -16.84 5.12
N SER A 17 2.37 -16.50 4.22
CA SER A 17 2.72 -16.13 2.85
C SER A 17 3.64 -14.91 2.85
N LYS A 18 4.68 -14.93 2.01
CA LYS A 18 5.56 -13.79 1.77
C LYS A 18 5.59 -13.49 0.28
N VAL A 19 5.16 -12.31 -0.11
CA VAL A 19 5.07 -11.91 -1.51
C VAL A 19 5.78 -10.58 -1.72
N THR A 20 6.64 -10.51 -2.72
CA THR A 20 7.20 -9.24 -3.21
C THR A 20 6.68 -8.98 -4.61
N VAL A 21 6.10 -7.81 -4.82
CA VAL A 21 5.63 -7.33 -6.12
C VAL A 21 6.36 -6.05 -6.45
N SER A 22 6.91 -5.95 -7.66
CA SER A 22 7.60 -4.73 -8.07
C SER A 22 7.38 -4.39 -9.53
N GLY A 23 7.24 -3.10 -9.83
CA GLY A 23 7.10 -2.59 -11.20
C GLY A 23 5.76 -2.95 -11.87
N ILE A 24 4.73 -3.23 -11.07
CA ILE A 24 3.39 -3.58 -11.56
C ILE A 24 2.49 -2.36 -11.50
N LYS A 25 1.72 -2.15 -12.57
CA LYS A 25 0.64 -1.18 -12.62
C LYS A 25 -0.70 -1.91 -12.42
N PHE A 26 -1.47 -1.48 -11.44
CA PHE A 26 -2.82 -1.93 -11.14
C PHE A 26 -3.78 -0.80 -11.54
N ILE A 27 -4.57 -1.04 -12.59
CA ILE A 27 -5.35 -0.01 -13.26
C ILE A 27 -6.83 -0.41 -13.30
N GLU A 28 -7.71 0.47 -12.86
CA GLU A 28 -9.19 0.31 -12.96
C GLU A 28 -9.74 -0.95 -12.27
N ALA A 29 -9.12 -1.41 -11.17
CA ALA A 29 -9.74 -2.41 -10.31
C ALA A 29 -11.05 -1.83 -9.74
N THR A 30 -12.15 -2.57 -9.83
CA THR A 30 -13.46 -2.15 -9.27
C THR A 30 -13.76 -2.79 -7.90
N GLU A 31 -12.85 -3.66 -7.45
CA GLU A 31 -12.69 -4.13 -6.08
C GLU A 31 -11.27 -3.75 -5.62
N THR A 32 -10.85 -4.18 -4.43
CA THR A 32 -9.46 -3.98 -4.00
C THR A 32 -8.46 -4.57 -4.98
N ALA A 33 -7.57 -3.74 -5.54
CA ALA A 33 -6.54 -4.22 -6.46
C ALA A 33 -5.62 -5.27 -5.82
N VAL A 34 -5.06 -5.00 -4.64
CA VAL A 34 -4.26 -5.96 -3.85
C VAL A 34 -4.95 -6.27 -2.53
N TYR A 35 -5.46 -7.48 -2.40
CA TYR A 35 -6.20 -7.94 -1.24
C TYR A 35 -5.40 -9.00 -0.46
N MET A 36 -5.05 -8.70 0.78
CA MET A 36 -4.37 -9.63 1.69
C MET A 36 -5.37 -10.19 2.71
N GLU A 37 -5.72 -11.46 2.56
CA GLU A 37 -6.71 -12.11 3.43
C GLU A 37 -6.11 -12.76 4.67
N SER A 38 -4.84 -13.13 4.64
CA SER A 38 -4.29 -14.10 5.58
C SER A 38 -3.66 -13.50 6.83
N TYR A 39 -4.05 -14.05 7.98
CA TYR A 39 -3.36 -13.80 9.24
C TYR A 39 -1.89 -14.23 9.13
N ALA A 40 -0.97 -13.35 9.53
CA ALA A 40 0.48 -13.50 9.44
C ALA A 40 1.07 -13.52 8.01
N GLY A 41 0.37 -12.98 7.00
CA GLY A 41 0.93 -12.77 5.66
C GLY A 41 1.78 -11.48 5.58
N GLU A 42 2.79 -11.50 4.72
CA GLU A 42 3.71 -10.41 4.43
C GLU A 42 3.65 -10.05 2.94
N ALA A 43 3.43 -8.78 2.63
CA ALA A 43 3.48 -8.27 1.26
C ALA A 43 4.40 -7.05 1.17
N THR A 44 5.32 -7.07 0.21
CA THR A 44 6.17 -5.95 -0.14
C THR A 44 5.85 -5.47 -1.54
N LEU A 45 5.44 -4.22 -1.68
CA LEU A 45 5.12 -3.56 -2.93
C LEU A 45 6.14 -2.46 -3.18
N CYS A 46 6.93 -2.58 -4.25
CA CYS A 46 7.99 -1.63 -4.58
C CYS A 46 7.84 -1.10 -6.00
N TYR A 47 7.85 0.21 -6.22
CA TYR A 47 7.75 0.79 -7.57
C TYR A 47 6.46 0.37 -8.30
N CYS A 48 5.38 0.17 -7.54
CA CYS A 48 4.07 -0.18 -8.08
C CYS A 48 3.23 1.09 -8.33
N PHE A 49 2.28 0.99 -9.25
CA PHE A 49 1.38 2.08 -9.59
C PHE A 49 -0.06 1.59 -9.39
N PHE A 50 -0.87 2.36 -8.67
CA PHE A 50 -2.29 2.12 -8.44
C PHE A 50 -3.05 3.31 -9.02
N ILE A 51 -3.71 3.10 -10.16
CA ILE A 51 -4.28 4.19 -10.95
C ILE A 51 -5.77 3.92 -11.19
N GLY A 52 -6.63 4.86 -10.81
CA GLY A 52 -8.05 4.78 -11.13
C GLY A 52 -8.77 3.59 -10.50
N ASN A 53 -8.26 3.03 -9.39
CA ASN A 53 -8.92 1.89 -8.75
C ASN A 53 -10.08 2.40 -7.89
N GLU A 54 -11.24 1.76 -8.03
CA GLU A 54 -12.50 2.14 -7.41
C GLU A 54 -12.97 1.04 -6.46
N GLN A 55 -13.27 1.41 -5.21
CA GLN A 55 -13.93 0.51 -4.27
C GLN A 55 -15.44 0.66 -4.40
N THR A 56 -16.08 -0.26 -5.14
CA THR A 56 -17.55 -0.24 -5.29
C THR A 56 -18.28 -1.17 -4.33
N ASN A 57 -17.66 -2.30 -3.94
CA ASN A 57 -18.32 -3.35 -3.17
C ASN A 57 -17.42 -3.94 -2.06
N GLY A 58 -17.94 -4.02 -0.83
CA GLY A 58 -17.53 -4.96 0.23
C GLY A 58 -16.22 -4.74 0.98
N SER A 59 -15.14 -4.30 0.33
CA SER A 59 -13.84 -4.04 0.99
C SER A 59 -13.69 -2.58 1.42
N GLN A 60 -12.83 -2.30 2.41
CA GLN A 60 -12.60 -0.92 2.88
C GLN A 60 -11.37 -0.27 2.22
N GLY A 61 -10.68 -0.98 1.32
CA GLY A 61 -9.48 -0.50 0.62
C GLY A 61 -9.67 -0.51 -0.90
N ALA A 62 -9.52 0.62 -1.59
CA ALA A 62 -9.62 0.70 -3.05
C ALA A 62 -8.40 0.11 -3.76
N SER A 63 -7.21 0.53 -3.38
CA SER A 63 -5.97 0.02 -3.97
C SER A 63 -5.45 -1.19 -3.20
N ILE A 64 -5.36 -1.08 -1.87
CA ILE A 64 -4.81 -2.13 -1.02
C ILE A 64 -5.71 -2.36 0.19
N PHE A 65 -5.96 -3.62 0.51
CA PHE A 65 -6.57 -4.03 1.77
C PHE A 65 -5.66 -5.07 2.45
N ALA A 66 -5.28 -4.79 3.69
CA ALA A 66 -4.48 -5.67 4.52
C ALA A 66 -5.21 -6.02 5.83
N ARG A 67 -5.49 -7.31 6.03
CA ARG A 67 -6.22 -7.81 7.21
C ARG A 67 -5.38 -7.71 8.48
N GLN A 68 -6.02 -7.92 9.64
CA GLN A 68 -5.34 -7.96 10.93
C GLN A 68 -4.20 -9.00 10.96
N TYR A 69 -3.15 -8.70 11.71
CA TYR A 69 -1.94 -9.53 11.84
C TYR A 69 -1.20 -9.75 10.50
N THR A 70 -1.32 -8.85 9.54
CA THR A 70 -0.47 -8.83 8.33
C THR A 70 0.64 -7.80 8.47
N PHE A 71 1.66 -7.95 7.62
CA PHE A 71 2.76 -6.99 7.45
C PHE A 71 2.73 -6.47 6.01
N LEU A 72 2.37 -5.19 5.86
CA LEU A 72 2.30 -4.53 4.57
C LEU A 72 3.47 -3.54 4.45
N TYR A 73 4.30 -3.71 3.42
CA TYR A 73 5.39 -2.82 3.08
C TYR A 73 5.13 -2.18 1.72
N VAL A 74 5.06 -0.85 1.66
CA VAL A 74 4.79 -0.06 0.46
C VAL A 74 5.90 0.97 0.28
N HIS A 75 6.72 0.79 -0.74
CA HIS A 75 7.88 1.65 -0.98
C HIS A 75 7.90 2.15 -2.41
N PHE A 76 8.17 3.44 -2.60
CA PHE A 76 8.31 4.03 -3.95
C PHE A 76 7.10 3.79 -4.85
N CYS A 77 5.89 3.71 -4.27
CA CYS A 77 4.67 3.44 -5.02
C CYS A 77 3.90 4.73 -5.32
N ILE A 78 3.11 4.72 -6.40
CA ILE A 78 2.25 5.85 -6.78
C ILE A 78 0.79 5.40 -6.72
N PHE A 79 -0.03 6.17 -6.02
CA PHE A 79 -1.47 6.01 -5.90
C PHE A 79 -2.12 7.27 -6.49
N MET A 80 -2.74 7.13 -7.66
CA MET A 80 -3.28 8.24 -8.43
C MET A 80 -4.75 8.01 -8.75
N GLU A 81 -5.59 9.01 -8.51
CA GLU A 81 -7.01 9.00 -8.92
C GLU A 81 -7.79 7.76 -8.42
N ASN A 82 -7.42 7.18 -7.27
CA ASN A 82 -8.17 6.06 -6.70
C ASN A 82 -9.37 6.59 -5.92
N GLU A 83 -10.52 5.93 -6.06
CA GLU A 83 -11.77 6.32 -5.41
C GLU A 83 -12.19 5.26 -4.38
N ALA A 84 -12.18 5.63 -3.11
CA ALA A 84 -12.62 4.79 -2.01
C ALA A 84 -13.95 5.29 -1.44
N LYS A 85 -15.08 4.80 -1.98
CA LYS A 85 -16.43 5.23 -1.56
C LYS A 85 -16.73 4.97 -0.08
N LYS A 86 -16.18 3.88 0.49
CA LYS A 86 -16.29 3.53 1.91
C LYS A 86 -14.96 3.00 2.42
N GLY A 87 -14.03 3.90 2.69
CA GLY A 87 -12.76 3.56 3.31
C GLY A 87 -11.60 4.37 2.76
N SER A 88 -10.55 3.69 2.28
CA SER A 88 -9.32 4.36 1.89
C SER A 88 -8.62 3.78 0.66
N ALA A 89 -7.69 4.52 0.05
CA ALA A 89 -6.81 3.97 -0.99
C ALA A 89 -5.99 2.78 -0.44
N ILE A 90 -5.41 2.95 0.76
CA ILE A 90 -4.77 1.87 1.53
C ILE A 90 -5.54 1.67 2.83
N PHE A 91 -6.05 0.47 3.06
CA PHE A 91 -6.71 0.08 4.31
C PHE A 91 -5.93 -1.04 4.97
N SER A 92 -5.21 -0.73 6.06
CA SER A 92 -4.44 -1.72 6.82
C SER A 92 -4.93 -1.85 8.25
N VAL A 93 -5.35 -3.07 8.60
CA VAL A 93 -5.62 -3.46 10.00
C VAL A 93 -4.38 -4.09 10.64
N GLY A 94 -3.45 -4.60 9.85
CA GLY A 94 -2.13 -5.05 10.30
C GLY A 94 -1.13 -3.90 10.39
N LEU A 95 0.14 -4.26 10.59
CA LEU A 95 1.26 -3.31 10.50
C LEU A 95 1.39 -2.83 9.05
N ALA A 96 1.58 -1.54 8.87
CA ALA A 96 1.94 -0.95 7.59
C ALA A 96 3.21 -0.11 7.70
N GLU A 97 4.14 -0.31 6.78
CA GLU A 97 5.26 0.59 6.54
C GLU A 97 5.09 1.18 5.14
N ILE A 98 4.89 2.50 5.08
CA ILE A 98 4.72 3.23 3.83
C ILE A 98 5.85 4.24 3.74
N SER A 99 6.66 4.17 2.69
CA SER A 99 7.71 5.18 2.50
C SER A 99 7.97 5.56 1.06
N TYR A 100 8.46 6.79 0.88
CA TYR A 100 8.84 7.35 -0.43
C TYR A 100 7.74 7.21 -1.49
N SER A 101 6.48 7.23 -1.08
CA SER A 101 5.33 6.97 -1.95
C SER A 101 4.54 8.26 -2.22
N GLU A 102 3.82 8.28 -3.34
CA GLU A 102 3.07 9.44 -3.79
C GLU A 102 1.57 9.11 -3.83
N PHE A 103 0.76 9.97 -3.25
CA PHE A 103 -0.70 9.89 -3.23
C PHE A 103 -1.27 11.16 -3.86
N ILE A 104 -1.78 11.03 -5.07
CA ILE A 104 -2.17 12.15 -5.93
C ILE A 104 -3.65 12.03 -6.29
N GLU A 105 -4.43 13.07 -5.98
CA GLU A 105 -5.82 13.21 -6.45
C GLU A 105 -6.71 12.00 -6.11
N ASN A 106 -6.46 11.33 -4.98
CA ASN A 106 -7.32 10.23 -4.52
C ASN A 106 -8.57 10.80 -3.82
N GLU A 107 -9.69 10.12 -4.00
CA GLU A 107 -10.98 10.43 -3.37
C GLU A 107 -11.34 9.37 -2.32
N GLY A 108 -11.85 9.83 -1.17
CA GLY A 108 -11.93 9.03 0.05
C GLY A 108 -10.68 9.20 0.91
N ASN A 109 -10.60 8.49 2.04
CA ASN A 109 -9.40 8.58 2.87
C ASN A 109 -8.20 8.01 2.08
N VAL A 110 -6.98 8.51 2.30
CA VAL A 110 -5.83 7.96 1.59
C VAL A 110 -5.28 6.74 2.32
N ALA A 111 -5.02 6.87 3.61
CA ALA A 111 -4.52 5.77 4.43
C ALA A 111 -5.38 5.59 5.68
N PHE A 112 -5.83 4.36 5.92
CA PHE A 112 -6.54 3.99 7.13
C PHE A 112 -5.75 2.89 7.85
N ILE A 113 -5.29 3.18 9.07
CA ILE A 113 -4.31 2.39 9.78
C ILE A 113 -4.83 2.01 11.18
N ARG A 114 -4.86 0.70 11.48
CA ARG A 114 -5.26 0.14 12.79
C ARG A 114 -4.22 -0.79 13.43
N GLY A 115 -2.96 -0.67 13.04
CA GLY A 115 -1.83 -1.39 13.63
C GLY A 115 -0.64 -0.46 13.81
N ASP A 116 0.34 -0.84 14.62
CA ASP A 116 1.59 -0.08 14.76
C ASP A 116 2.23 0.11 13.39
N SER A 117 2.41 1.35 12.96
CA SER A 117 2.74 1.66 11.57
C SER A 117 3.59 2.93 11.44
N VAL A 118 4.29 3.02 10.32
CA VAL A 118 5.13 4.16 9.97
C VAL A 118 4.76 4.62 8.56
N ILE A 119 4.58 5.93 8.40
CA ILE A 119 4.49 6.56 7.09
C ILE A 119 5.59 7.61 7.04
N SER A 120 6.50 7.49 6.08
CA SER A 120 7.63 8.41 6.00
C SER A 120 7.98 8.85 4.58
N TYR A 121 8.54 10.05 4.46
CA TYR A 121 9.07 10.60 3.21
C TYR A 121 8.10 10.51 2.03
N SER A 122 6.78 10.53 2.29
CA SER A 122 5.73 10.34 1.30
C SER A 122 5.01 11.66 1.03
N THR A 123 4.46 11.80 -0.18
CA THR A 123 3.77 13.02 -0.62
C THR A 123 2.29 12.74 -0.78
N PHE A 124 1.46 13.59 -0.20
CA PHE A 124 0.00 13.58 -0.32
C PHE A 124 -0.41 14.89 -0.98
N SER A 125 -0.82 14.85 -2.26
CA SER A 125 -1.15 16.04 -3.04
C SER A 125 -2.55 15.95 -3.65
N GLY A 126 -3.39 16.96 -3.41
CA GLY A 126 -4.70 17.07 -4.08
C GLY A 126 -5.73 16.01 -3.67
N ASN A 127 -5.52 15.27 -2.59
CA ASN A 127 -6.45 14.22 -2.16
C ASN A 127 -7.68 14.83 -1.46
N THR A 128 -8.83 14.18 -1.61
CA THR A 128 -10.11 14.63 -1.01
C THR A 128 -10.68 13.54 -0.10
N ALA A 129 -10.58 13.75 1.21
CA ALA A 129 -11.08 12.84 2.24
C ALA A 129 -12.51 13.19 2.66
N ASN A 130 -13.48 12.43 2.13
CA ASN A 130 -14.91 12.72 2.27
C ASN A 130 -15.53 12.32 3.62
N GLU A 131 -14.97 11.34 4.35
CA GLU A 131 -15.58 10.82 5.59
C GLU A 131 -14.85 11.22 6.86
N ILE A 132 -13.52 11.35 6.81
CA ILE A 132 -12.69 11.59 8.01
C ILE A 132 -11.52 12.54 7.66
N GLY A 133 -10.35 11.97 7.38
CA GLY A 133 -9.10 12.68 7.07
C GLY A 133 -8.27 11.93 6.05
N VAL A 134 -7.25 12.60 5.50
CA VAL A 134 -6.33 12.01 4.51
C VAL A 134 -5.66 10.77 5.11
N ILE A 135 -5.21 10.86 6.36
CA ILE A 135 -4.68 9.72 7.12
C ILE A 135 -5.55 9.52 8.37
N PHE A 136 -5.97 8.29 8.61
CA PHE A 136 -6.63 7.88 9.83
C PHE A 136 -5.76 6.90 10.63
N GLY A 137 -5.55 7.20 11.90
CA GLY A 137 -4.95 6.28 12.88
C GLY A 137 -5.96 5.86 13.95
N GLN A 138 -5.94 4.60 14.36
CA GLN A 138 -6.77 4.14 15.49
C GLN A 138 -6.06 4.37 16.84
N LYS A 139 -6.77 4.98 17.80
CA LYS A 139 -6.33 5.12 19.20
C LYS A 139 -6.04 3.74 19.80
N GLY A 140 -4.88 3.59 20.44
CA GLY A 140 -4.35 2.30 20.92
C GLY A 140 -3.17 1.73 20.14
N PHE A 141 -2.89 2.28 18.95
CA PHE A 141 -1.78 1.87 18.10
C PHE A 141 -0.85 3.04 17.83
N SER A 142 0.43 2.73 17.62
CA SER A 142 1.45 3.72 17.29
C SER A 142 1.36 4.07 15.80
N LEU A 143 1.29 5.36 15.48
CA LEU A 143 1.40 5.85 14.11
C LEU A 143 2.51 6.90 14.07
N SER A 144 3.64 6.57 13.45
CA SER A 144 4.72 7.51 13.24
C SER A 144 4.63 8.13 11.85
N LEU A 145 4.65 9.46 11.81
CA LEU A 145 4.65 10.24 10.58
C LEU A 145 5.94 11.04 10.52
N ALA A 146 6.77 10.78 9.51
CA ALA A 146 8.11 11.36 9.42
C ALA A 146 8.45 11.89 8.03
N GLY A 147 8.73 13.20 7.92
CA GLY A 147 9.19 13.80 6.66
C GLY A 147 8.17 13.72 5.51
N ASN A 148 6.87 13.63 5.81
CA ASN A 148 5.82 13.60 4.80
C ASN A 148 5.43 15.02 4.36
N THR A 149 5.00 15.17 3.11
CA THR A 149 4.53 16.44 2.56
C THR A 149 3.03 16.35 2.26
N PHE A 150 2.25 17.33 2.71
CA PHE A 150 0.83 17.45 2.40
C PHE A 150 0.60 18.76 1.65
N THR A 151 -0.06 18.71 0.49
CA THR A 151 -0.30 19.91 -0.32
C THR A 151 -1.67 19.84 -0.98
N LYS A 152 -2.49 20.90 -0.84
CA LYS A 152 -3.81 21.01 -1.49
C LYS A 152 -4.77 19.83 -1.20
N ASN A 153 -4.65 19.19 -0.04
CA ASN A 153 -5.59 18.14 0.34
C ASN A 153 -6.82 18.75 1.00
N ILE A 154 -7.98 18.19 0.73
CA ILE A 154 -9.26 18.58 1.32
C ILE A 154 -9.69 17.47 2.27
N ALA A 155 -10.07 17.82 3.51
CA ALA A 155 -10.55 16.87 4.50
C ALA A 155 -11.61 17.52 5.40
N GLN A 156 -12.52 16.72 5.95
CA GLN A 156 -13.62 17.20 6.78
C GLN A 156 -13.20 17.48 8.23
N ASP A 157 -12.59 16.50 8.90
CA ASP A 157 -12.27 16.56 10.33
C ASP A 157 -10.81 17.02 10.57
N GLY A 158 -9.94 16.93 9.56
CA GLY A 158 -8.50 17.25 9.63
C GLY A 158 -7.71 16.44 8.61
N LEU A 159 -6.47 16.85 8.29
CA LEU A 159 -5.62 16.08 7.37
C LEU A 159 -5.23 14.74 7.96
N ILE A 160 -4.92 14.71 9.25
CA ILE A 160 -4.64 13.49 10.01
C ILE A 160 -5.67 13.42 11.13
N VAL A 161 -6.36 12.29 11.25
CA VAL A 161 -7.37 12.07 12.28
C VAL A 161 -7.04 10.83 13.09
N ILE A 162 -7.18 10.95 14.41
CA ILE A 162 -6.99 9.84 15.33
C ILE A 162 -8.32 9.58 16.07
N ALA A 163 -8.77 8.33 16.13
CA ALA A 163 -9.98 7.98 16.89
C ALA A 163 -9.98 6.54 17.45
N GLY A 164 -10.66 6.33 18.57
CA GLY A 164 -10.94 5.02 19.18
C GLY A 164 -11.67 5.15 20.53
N SER A 165 -11.78 4.07 21.31
CA SER A 165 -12.47 4.10 22.61
C SER A 165 -11.73 4.98 23.63
N HIS A 166 -12.50 5.74 24.43
CA HIS A 166 -12.00 6.73 25.39
C HIS A 166 -11.09 6.14 26.50
N ASP A 167 -11.05 4.81 26.67
CA ASP A 167 -10.34 4.11 27.74
C ASP A 167 -8.92 3.63 27.36
N GLN A 168 -8.43 3.97 26.16
CA GLN A 168 -7.04 3.71 25.78
C GLN A 168 -6.22 4.99 25.96
N THR A 169 -5.54 5.07 27.10
CA THR A 169 -5.09 6.33 27.72
C THR A 169 -3.76 6.89 27.23
N THR A 170 -3.07 6.27 26.28
CA THR A 170 -1.84 6.85 25.72
C THR A 170 -1.69 6.49 24.25
N ASN A 171 -2.04 7.41 23.36
CA ASN A 171 -1.47 7.37 22.02
C ASN A 171 -0.10 8.03 22.10
N GLU A 172 0.97 7.26 21.94
CA GLU A 172 2.26 7.84 21.59
C GLU A 172 2.23 8.06 20.06
N VAL A 173 1.51 9.09 19.63
CA VAL A 173 1.63 9.56 18.26
C VAL A 173 2.92 10.35 18.20
N ALA A 174 4.02 9.65 17.91
CA ALA A 174 5.31 10.26 17.68
C ALA A 174 5.31 10.92 16.30
N PHE A 175 4.98 12.21 16.28
CA PHE A 175 5.29 13.07 15.15
C PHE A 175 6.80 13.32 15.16
N VAL A 176 7.49 12.91 14.11
CA VAL A 176 8.91 13.25 13.96
C VAL A 176 9.11 13.96 12.64
N ASP A 177 8.94 15.27 12.64
CA ASP A 177 9.32 16.09 11.50
C ASP A 177 10.86 16.12 11.38
N TYR A 178 11.38 15.48 10.34
CA TYR A 178 12.83 15.39 10.08
C TYR A 178 13.34 16.44 9.09
N GLY A 179 12.57 17.47 8.76
CA GLY A 179 13.22 18.58 8.07
C GLY A 179 12.30 19.66 7.61
N GLY A 180 12.27 20.77 8.36
CA GLY A 180 12.12 22.14 7.86
C GLY A 180 11.02 22.40 6.82
N ASN A 181 10.06 21.50 6.70
CA ASN A 181 9.02 21.51 5.69
C ASN A 181 7.87 22.28 6.31
N GLU A 182 7.52 23.37 5.66
CA GLU A 182 6.30 24.11 5.94
C GLU A 182 5.14 23.11 5.77
N VAL A 183 4.60 22.61 6.88
CA VAL A 183 3.37 21.82 6.84
C VAL A 183 2.27 22.81 6.48
N LEU A 184 2.09 23.06 5.18
CA LEU A 184 1.04 23.92 4.62
C LEU A 184 -0.29 23.16 4.70
N LEU A 185 -0.82 23.11 5.92
CA LEU A 185 -2.06 22.48 6.29
C LEU A 185 -3.22 23.39 5.88
N ASN A 186 -3.44 23.54 4.57
CA ASN A 186 -4.64 24.24 4.10
C ASN A 186 -5.82 23.26 4.12
N ALA A 187 -6.20 22.84 5.33
CA ALA A 187 -7.35 22.00 5.57
C ALA A 187 -8.58 22.90 5.76
N GLY A 188 -9.63 22.72 4.97
CA GLY A 188 -10.91 23.42 5.19
C GLY A 188 -11.72 22.88 6.38
N GLY A 189 -11.08 22.38 7.43
CA GLY A 189 -11.70 21.74 8.60
C GLY A 189 -11.45 22.49 9.91
N ASP A 190 -12.01 22.01 11.03
CA ASP A 190 -11.99 22.67 12.35
C ASP A 190 -10.58 22.84 12.96
N CYS A 191 -9.55 22.18 12.41
CA CYS A 191 -8.16 22.32 12.85
C CYS A 191 -7.29 22.94 11.76
N ASP A 192 -6.94 24.21 11.96
CA ASP A 192 -5.97 24.94 11.10
C ASP A 192 -4.58 24.26 11.08
N GLU A 193 -4.22 23.55 12.16
CA GLU A 193 -2.99 22.74 12.28
C GLU A 193 -3.14 21.30 11.74
N GLY A 194 -4.28 20.95 11.14
CA GLY A 194 -4.45 19.74 10.34
C GLY A 194 -4.40 18.39 11.06
N ILE A 195 -4.23 18.32 12.38
CA ILE A 195 -4.37 17.09 13.18
C ILE A 195 -5.54 17.21 14.17
N TYR A 196 -6.47 16.24 14.12
CA TYR A 196 -7.65 16.20 14.98
C TYR A 196 -7.80 14.88 15.74
N ASP A 197 -7.91 14.95 17.06
CA ASP A 197 -8.33 13.83 17.91
C ASP A 197 -9.86 13.82 18.02
N ARG A 198 -10.51 12.89 17.33
CA ARG A 198 -11.97 12.77 17.33
C ARG A 198 -12.53 12.21 18.63
N SER A 199 -11.73 11.43 19.36
CA SER A 199 -12.13 10.86 20.66
C SER A 199 -12.21 11.94 21.73
N ASP A 200 -11.22 12.82 21.75
CA ASP A 200 -11.12 13.91 22.72
C ASP A 200 -11.74 15.23 22.20
N LYS A 201 -12.14 15.28 20.91
CA LYS A 201 -12.71 16.44 20.21
C LYS A 201 -11.83 17.69 20.30
N LYS A 202 -10.53 17.53 20.05
CA LYS A 202 -9.55 18.62 20.14
C LYS A 202 -8.55 18.55 18.98
N CYS A 203 -8.04 19.72 18.58
CA CYS A 203 -6.86 19.78 17.74
C CYS A 203 -5.61 19.46 18.56
N ILE A 204 -4.66 18.76 17.96
CA ILE A 204 -3.36 18.47 18.59
C ILE A 204 -2.36 19.50 18.10
N GLU A 205 -1.81 20.30 19.02
CA GLU A 205 -0.73 21.22 18.71
C GLU A 205 0.55 20.43 18.39
N LEU A 206 1.18 20.72 17.25
CA LEU A 206 2.43 20.09 16.84
C LEU A 206 3.59 20.59 17.73
N LEU A 207 4.07 19.73 18.63
CA LEU A 207 5.38 19.94 19.25
C LEU A 207 6.46 19.67 18.21
N THR A 208 6.93 20.71 17.53
CA THR A 208 8.05 20.65 16.59
C THR A 208 9.38 20.52 17.36
N GLU A 209 9.59 19.40 18.04
CA GLU A 209 10.92 19.08 18.55
C GLU A 209 11.75 18.47 17.40
N THR A 210 12.79 19.18 16.98
CA THR A 210 13.82 18.64 16.09
C THR A 210 14.51 17.47 16.78
N ILE A 211 14.07 16.24 16.50
CA ILE A 211 14.71 15.05 17.07
C ILE A 211 16.01 14.79 16.32
N SER A 212 17.10 14.62 17.06
CA SER A 212 18.43 14.31 16.51
C SER A 212 18.37 13.04 15.64
N PRO A 213 19.09 13.00 14.49
CA PRO A 213 19.14 11.82 13.63
C PRO A 213 19.58 10.52 14.32
N ASP A 214 20.13 10.59 15.54
CA ASP A 214 20.50 9.43 16.37
C ASP A 214 19.29 8.57 16.81
N PHE A 215 18.07 9.11 16.81
CA PHE A 215 16.86 8.35 17.19
C PHE A 215 16.41 7.34 16.10
N LEU A 216 16.82 7.54 14.84
CA LEU A 216 16.50 6.63 13.72
C LEU A 216 17.28 5.31 13.77
N GLY A 217 18.37 5.25 14.53
CA GLY A 217 19.26 4.08 14.57
C GLY A 217 18.71 2.88 15.36
N THR A 218 17.72 3.08 16.23
CA THR A 218 17.20 2.02 17.12
C THR A 218 15.92 1.37 16.60
N THR A 219 15.09 2.06 15.82
CA THR A 219 13.80 1.53 15.32
C THR A 219 13.87 0.98 13.89
N LEU A 220 14.86 1.39 13.08
CA LEU A 220 15.12 0.85 11.74
C LEU A 220 16.21 -0.23 11.73
N SER A 221 16.48 -0.88 12.87
CA SER A 221 17.33 -2.06 12.87
C SER A 221 16.68 -3.10 11.95
N PRO A 222 17.28 -3.47 10.80
CA PRO A 222 16.76 -4.60 10.04
C PRO A 222 16.74 -5.78 10.99
N THR A 223 15.59 -6.45 11.10
CA THR A 223 15.52 -7.74 11.80
C THR A 223 16.65 -8.59 11.22
N SER A 224 17.55 -8.98 12.13
CA SER A 224 18.81 -9.70 11.91
C SER A 224 18.91 -10.44 10.57
N SER A 225 20.01 -10.17 9.85
CA SER A 225 20.45 -10.92 8.66
C SER A 225 20.20 -12.43 8.81
N PRO A 226 19.85 -13.16 7.73
CA PRO A 226 19.73 -14.60 7.79
C PRO A 226 21.01 -15.23 8.37
N THR A 227 20.90 -15.89 9.52
CA THR A 227 22.04 -16.44 10.28
C THR A 227 22.60 -17.74 9.69
N THR A 228 22.29 -18.05 8.43
CA THR A 228 22.90 -19.17 7.73
C THR A 228 23.29 -18.76 6.31
N PRO A 229 24.58 -18.80 5.93
CA PRO A 229 24.93 -18.79 4.52
C PRO A 229 24.28 -20.03 3.87
N PRO A 230 23.76 -19.95 2.64
CA PRO A 230 23.28 -21.12 1.94
C PRO A 230 24.42 -22.13 1.82
N THR A 231 24.32 -23.23 2.58
CA THR A 231 25.25 -24.34 2.49
C THR A 231 25.15 -24.98 1.10
N GLN A 232 26.30 -25.02 0.44
CA GLN A 232 26.63 -25.74 -0.79
C GLN A 232 26.18 -25.11 -2.12
N SER A 233 27.17 -24.54 -2.80
CA SER A 233 27.21 -24.39 -4.26
C SER A 233 26.69 -25.66 -4.97
N PRO A 234 25.96 -25.54 -6.10
CA PRO A 234 25.62 -26.69 -6.91
C PRO A 234 26.89 -27.35 -7.46
N SER A 235 27.37 -28.40 -6.79
CA SER A 235 28.39 -29.30 -7.37
C SER A 235 27.68 -30.26 -8.30
N LYS A 236 27.49 -29.81 -9.54
CA LYS A 236 27.51 -30.59 -10.78
C LYS A 236 27.23 -29.65 -11.95
N ALA A 237 28.24 -29.47 -12.79
CA ALA A 237 28.04 -28.89 -14.12
C ALA A 237 26.93 -29.68 -14.85
N PRO A 238 26.06 -29.01 -15.64
CA PRO A 238 25.10 -29.72 -16.47
C PRO A 238 25.85 -30.57 -17.50
N THR A 239 25.88 -31.88 -17.29
CA THR A 239 26.36 -32.85 -18.29
C THR A 239 25.32 -33.01 -19.40
N ALA A 240 25.86 -33.03 -20.63
CA ALA A 240 25.26 -33.34 -21.92
C ALA A 240 24.38 -32.28 -22.60
N SER A 241 24.94 -31.70 -23.67
CA SER A 241 24.26 -30.94 -24.72
C SER A 241 23.04 -31.68 -25.27
N PRO A 242 21.99 -30.96 -25.74
CA PRO A 242 20.86 -31.57 -26.40
C PRO A 242 21.28 -32.11 -27.77
N THR A 243 21.64 -33.40 -27.84
CA THR A 243 21.66 -34.14 -29.10
C THR A 243 20.24 -34.58 -29.42
N GLN A 244 19.56 -33.82 -30.27
CA GLN A 244 18.79 -34.33 -31.42
C GLN A 244 18.13 -33.15 -32.16
N SER A 245 18.63 -32.88 -33.36
CA SER A 245 17.96 -32.08 -34.38
C SER A 245 16.58 -32.64 -34.70
N PRO A 246 15.54 -31.82 -34.92
CA PRO A 246 14.27 -32.29 -35.42
C PRO A 246 14.42 -32.72 -36.89
N SER A 247 14.64 -34.02 -37.13
CA SER A 247 14.48 -34.63 -38.44
C SER A 247 13.04 -35.13 -38.58
N LYS A 248 12.21 -34.33 -39.25
CA LYS A 248 11.24 -34.73 -40.28
C LYS A 248 10.29 -33.57 -40.56
N ALA A 249 10.42 -33.01 -41.75
CA ALA A 249 9.40 -32.14 -42.33
C ALA A 249 8.10 -32.94 -42.52
N PRO A 250 6.91 -32.36 -42.26
CA PRO A 250 5.65 -32.99 -42.64
C PRO A 250 5.48 -32.87 -44.16
N THR A 251 5.75 -33.94 -44.89
CA THR A 251 5.23 -34.15 -46.26
C THR A 251 3.85 -34.78 -46.16
N ALA A 252 2.80 -33.99 -46.42
CA ALA A 252 1.58 -34.41 -47.10
C ALA A 252 0.70 -33.18 -47.35
N SER A 253 0.57 -32.79 -48.61
CA SER A 253 -0.42 -31.82 -49.08
C SER A 253 -1.83 -32.39 -48.90
N PRO A 254 -2.82 -31.62 -48.40
CA PRO A 254 -4.20 -32.07 -48.43
C PRO A 254 -4.69 -31.98 -49.88
N THR A 255 -4.99 -33.15 -50.47
CA THR A 255 -5.70 -33.26 -51.74
C THR A 255 -7.17 -33.54 -51.44
N GLN A 256 -8.05 -32.98 -52.27
CA GLN A 256 -9.48 -33.26 -52.45
C GLN A 256 -10.47 -32.31 -51.75
N SER A 257 -10.97 -31.40 -52.60
CA SER A 257 -12.23 -30.68 -52.53
C SER A 257 -13.45 -31.62 -52.45
N PRO A 258 -14.46 -31.35 -51.61
CA PRO A 258 -15.79 -31.92 -51.79
C PRO A 258 -16.59 -31.07 -52.78
N SER A 259 -17.00 -31.69 -53.88
CA SER A 259 -18.00 -31.14 -54.80
C SER A 259 -19.41 -31.55 -54.36
N LYS A 260 -20.37 -30.68 -54.70
CA LYS A 260 -21.83 -30.84 -54.78
C LYS A 260 -22.67 -30.45 -53.55
N ALA A 261 -23.47 -29.41 -53.79
CA ALA A 261 -24.65 -29.02 -53.04
C ALA A 261 -25.81 -30.02 -53.25
N PRO A 262 -26.76 -30.14 -52.31
CA PRO A 262 -27.95 -30.97 -52.51
C PRO A 262 -29.02 -30.22 -53.33
N THR A 263 -29.76 -30.97 -54.15
CA THR A 263 -31.13 -30.65 -54.58
C THR A 263 -32.05 -31.70 -53.96
#